data_AF-A0A941MDX9-F1
#
_entry.id   AF-A0A941MDX9-F1
#
_cell.length_a   1.000
_cell.length_b   1.000
_cell.length_c   1.000
_cell.angle_alpha   90.00
_cell.angle_beta   90.00
_cell.angle_gamma   90.00
#
_symmetry.space_group_name_H-M   'P 1'
#
loop_
_entity.id
_entity.type
_entity.pdbx_description
1 polymer ?
#
loop_
_entity_poly.entity_id
_entity_poly.type
_entity_poly.pdbx_seq_one_letter_code
_entity_poly.pdbx_strand_id
1 'polypeptide(L)' 'MDIHDIALTLFTELVGAHSGGPMDDAVRLELGREAYRCAEAFIKAKDLYIRELPVGDNGNF' A
#
# COMPACT_ATOMS: atom_id res chain seq x y z
N MET A 1 -2.55 10.57 4.28
CA MET A 1 -2.56 9.84 3.01
C MET A 1 -3.67 8.82 3.12
N ASP A 2 -4.66 8.92 2.25
CA ASP A 2 -5.82 8.04 2.24
C ASP A 2 -5.44 6.67 1.65
N ILE A 3 -6.20 5.60 1.95
CA ILE A 3 -5.96 4.27 1.38
C ILE A 3 -6.05 4.28 -0.14
N HIS A 4 -6.91 5.14 -0.70
CA HIS A 4 -7.06 5.34 -2.13
C HIS A 4 -5.79 5.91 -2.78
N ASP A 5 -5.08 6.83 -2.11
CA ASP A 5 -3.83 7.39 -2.62
C ASP A 5 -2.71 6.32 -2.67
N ILE A 6 -2.65 5.48 -1.64
CA ILE A 6 -1.67 4.38 -1.55
C ILE A 6 -1.98 3.33 -2.62
N ALA A 7 -3.24 2.93 -2.75
CA ALA A 7 -3.67 1.97 -3.76
C ALA A 7 -3.43 2.48 -5.18
N LEU A 8 -3.66 3.77 -5.45
CA LEU A 8 -3.38 4.37 -6.76
C LEU A 8 -1.88 4.39 -7.09
N THR A 9 -1.03 4.69 -6.11
CA THR A 9 0.43 4.66 -6.26
C THR A 9 0.89 3.24 -6.60
N LEU A 10 0.48 2.25 -5.81
CA LEU A 10 0.82 0.84 -6.00
C LEU A 10 0.30 0.31 -7.34
N PHE A 11 -0.92 0.69 -7.73
CA PHE A 11 -1.47 0.31 -9.03
C PHE A 11 -0.60 0.85 -10.17
N THR A 12 -0.18 2.12 -10.11
CA THR A 12 0.67 2.74 -11.12
C THR A 12 2.01 2.01 -11.26
N GLU A 13 2.61 1.60 -10.13
CA GLU A 13 3.84 0.80 -10.12
C GLU A 13 3.63 -0.59 -10.71
N LEU A 14 2.54 -1.28 -10.33
CA LEU A 14 2.20 -2.62 -10.86
C LEU A 14 1.94 -2.59 -12.37
N VAL A 15 1.24 -1.56 -12.85
CA VAL A 15 1.03 -1.34 -14.29
C VAL A 15 2.34 -1.03 -14.99
N GLY A 16 3.19 -0.18 -14.41
CA GLY A 16 4.50 0.14 -14.98
C GLY A 16 5.45 -1.06 -15.03
N ALA A 17 5.34 -1.97 -14.06
CA ALA A 17 6.09 -3.23 -14.03
C ALA A 17 5.56 -4.26 -15.04
N HIS A 18 4.30 -4.14 -15.47
CA HIS A 18 3.69 -5.00 -16.49
C HIS A 18 4.24 -4.65 -17.89
N SER A 19 5.40 -5.19 -18.23
CA SER A 19 6.11 -4.94 -19.50
C SER A 19 5.65 -5.85 -20.65
N GLY A 20 4.57 -6.61 -20.45
CA GLY A 20 4.11 -7.71 -21.32
C GLY A 20 3.02 -7.36 -22.32
N GLY A 21 3.16 -6.27 -23.07
CA GLY A 21 2.22 -5.92 -24.15
C GLY A 21 0.91 -5.28 -23.69
N PRO A 22 -0.11 -5.21 -24.58
CA PRO A 22 -1.37 -4.51 -24.28
C PRO A 22 -2.11 -5.21 -23.15
N MET A 23 -2.38 -4.44 -22.09
CA MET A 23 -3.05 -4.93 -20.88
C MET A 23 -4.57 -4.91 -21.08
N ASP A 24 -5.18 -6.08 -20.96
CA ASP A 24 -6.64 -6.24 -20.98
C ASP A 24 -7.28 -5.64 -19.71
N ASP A 25 -8.54 -5.23 -19.82
CA ASP A 25 -9.32 -4.63 -18.74
C ASP A 25 -9.50 -5.59 -17.55
N ALA A 26 -9.56 -6.89 -17.81
CA ALA A 26 -9.57 -7.90 -16.76
C ALA A 26 -8.28 -7.88 -15.93
N VAL A 27 -7.12 -7.74 -16.60
CA VAL A 27 -5.80 -7.64 -15.94
C VAL A 27 -5.70 -6.33 -15.17
N ARG A 28 -6.18 -5.22 -15.74
CA ARG A 28 -6.22 -3.93 -15.02
C ARG A 28 -7.04 -4.02 -13.74
N LEU A 29 -8.19 -4.68 -13.80
CA LEU A 29 -9.06 -4.87 -12.65
C LEU A 29 -8.39 -5.73 -11.57
N GLU A 30 -7.71 -6.80 -11.96
CA GLU A 30 -6.99 -7.67 -11.02
C GLU A 30 -5.81 -6.96 -10.34
N LEU A 31 -5.00 -6.21 -11.11
CA LEU A 31 -3.93 -5.39 -10.56
C LEU A 31 -4.46 -4.29 -9.62
N GLY A 32 -5.61 -3.69 -9.96
CA GLY A 32 -6.27 -2.73 -9.09
C GLY A 32 -6.68 -3.36 -7.75
N ARG A 33 -7.27 -4.57 -7.77
CA ARG A 33 -7.62 -5.31 -6.55
C ARG A 33 -6.39 -5.67 -5.73
N GLU A 34 -5.30 -6.08 -6.38
CA GLU A 34 -4.05 -6.38 -5.70
C GLU A 34 -3.45 -5.15 -5.03
N ALA A 35 -3.42 -4.01 -5.73
CA ALA A 35 -2.97 -2.74 -5.16
C ALA A 35 -3.74 -2.35 -3.90
N TYR A 36 -5.06 -2.54 -3.88
CA TYR A 36 -5.89 -2.33 -2.69
C TYR A 36 -5.53 -3.29 -1.54
N ARG A 37 -5.32 -4.58 -1.83
CA ARG A 37 -4.89 -5.55 -0.80
C ARG A 37 -3.55 -5.16 -0.19
N CYS A 38 -2.60 -4.74 -1.01
CA CYS A 38 -1.30 -4.25 -0.55
C CYS A 38 -1.43 -2.98 0.30
N ALA A 39 -2.28 -2.03 -0.11
CA ALA A 39 -2.55 -0.81 0.65
C ALA A 39 -3.15 -1.11 2.03
N GLU A 40 -4.13 -2.03 2.10
CA GLU A 40 -4.71 -2.48 3.37
C GLU A 40 -3.67 -3.14 4.28
N ALA A 41 -2.82 -4.02 3.72
CA ALA A 41 -1.76 -4.69 4.48
C ALA A 41 -0.74 -3.68 5.02
N PHE A 42 -0.36 -2.69 4.22
CA PHE A 42 0.54 -1.62 4.64
C PHE A 42 -0.04 -0.79 5.79
N ILE A 43 -1.31 -0.39 5.71
CA ILE A 43 -1.97 0.36 6.78
C ILE A 43 -2.00 -0.46 8.07
N LYS A 44 -2.40 -1.73 8.00
CA LYS A 44 -2.40 -2.63 9.17
C LYS A 44 -1.00 -2.78 9.79
N ALA A 45 0.03 -2.94 8.96
CA ALA A 45 1.41 -3.05 9.42
C ALA A 45 1.91 -1.74 10.06
N LYS A 46 1.57 -0.59 9.47
CA LYS A 46 1.88 0.74 10.02
C LYS A 46 1.18 0.96 11.36
N ASP A 47 -0.10 0.60 11.46
CA ASP A 47 -0.87 0.74 12.71
C ASP A 47 -0.30 -0.17 13.81
N LEU A 48 0.09 -1.40 13.45
CA LEU A 48 0.78 -2.30 14.36
C LEU A 48 2.11 -1.70 14.84
N TYR A 49 2.92 -1.19 13.91
CA TYR A 49 4.20 -0.55 14.23
C TYR A 49 4.02 0.64 15.17
N ILE A 50 3.05 1.52 14.91
CA ILE A 50 2.74 2.67 15.77
C ILE A 50 2.33 2.21 17.17
N ARG A 51 1.55 1.13 17.28
CA ARG A 51 1.12 0.58 18.57
C ARG A 51 2.27 -0.04 19.37
N GLU A 52 3.24 -0.62 18.67
CA GLU A 52 4.40 -1.30 19.28
C GLU A 52 5.59 -0.38 19.55
N LEU A 53 5.57 0.85 19.02
CA LEU A 53 6.55 1.87 19.39
C LEU A 53 6.45 2.12 20.90
N PRO A 54 7.54 1.97 21.66
CA PRO A 54 7.55 2.42 23.04
C PRO A 54 7.20 3.91 23.03
N VAL A 55 6.15 4.29 23.77
CA VAL A 55 5.84 5.70 24.03
C VAL A 55 7.13 6.29 24.57
N GLY A 56 7.74 7.18 23.80
CA GLY A 56 9.06 7.73 24.10
C GLY A 56 9.14 8.10 25.57
N ASP A 57 10.12 7.51 26.23
CA ASP A 57 10.72 7.93 27.49
C ASP A 57 10.45 9.41 27.72
N ASN A 58 9.50 9.74 28.61
CA ASN A 58 9.24 11.10 29.04
C ASN A 58 10.52 11.58 29.71
N GLY A 59 11.42 12.16 28.92
CA GLY A 59 12.75 12.58 29.33
C GLY A 59 12.70 13.34 30.64
N ASN A 60 13.06 12.65 31.71
CA ASN A 60 13.28 13.21 33.02
C ASN A 60 14.80 13.20 33.22
N PHE A 61 15.46 14.16 32.57
CA PHE A 61 16.86 14.53 32.81
C PHE A 61 16.92 15.82 33.62
#